data_AF-A0A9W7HFL3-F1
#
_entry.id   AF-A0A9W7HFL3-F1
#
_cell.length_a   1.000
_cell.length_b   1.000
_cell.length_c   1.000
_cell.angle_alpha   90.00
_cell.angle_beta   90.00
_cell.angle_gamma   90.00
#
_symmetry.space_group_name_H-M   'P 1'
#
loop_
_entity.id
_entity.type
_entity.pdbx_description
1 polymer ?
#
loop_
_entity_poly.entity_id
_entity_poly.type
_entity_poly.pdbx_seq_one_letter_code
_entity_poly.pdbx_strand_id
1 'polypeptide(L)'
;MDLSLTLRPPSPPLLPTAAAMKKTIEGVTEELNSIASQNLDYAAARRRVRSAFIPVHQQLDHFLFKKFELYSSVFTILYNVIAYDDRTRLRTAVELLNATKKIEKQVEKVSSPLLILHGAADKVTDPAVSRFLYEQASSKDKTLKLYEEGYHCILEGEPDDRILTVLNDIISWLDARC
;
A
#
# COMPACT_ATOMS: atom_id res chain seq x y z
N MET A 1 26.50 31.40 50.93
CA MET A 1 25.58 31.30 49.77
C MET A 1 26.25 30.40 48.75
N ASP A 2 25.69 29.20 48.60
CA ASP A 2 26.07 28.17 47.63
C ASP A 2 25.46 28.48 46.27
N LEU A 3 26.18 28.19 45.18
CA LEU A 3 25.68 28.01 43.82
C LEU A 3 26.66 27.17 43.00
N SER A 4 26.66 25.86 43.29
CA SER A 4 26.66 24.75 42.32
C SER A 4 27.58 24.84 41.09
N LEU A 5 28.73 24.18 41.18
CA LEU A 5 29.45 23.60 40.04
C LEU A 5 28.64 22.40 39.50
N THR A 6 27.80 22.61 38.48
CA THR A 6 27.23 21.48 37.73
C THR A 6 28.27 20.96 36.75
N LEU A 7 29.08 19.99 37.21
CA LEU A 7 29.81 19.08 36.36
C LEU A 7 28.81 18.44 35.39
N ARG A 8 28.96 18.69 34.08
CA ARG A 8 28.22 17.91 33.08
C ARG A 8 28.58 16.44 33.30
N PRO A 9 27.61 15.53 33.41
CA PRO A 9 27.94 14.11 33.48
C PRO A 9 28.74 13.72 32.23
N PRO A 10 29.74 12.83 32.35
CA PRO A 10 30.46 12.35 31.20
C PRO A 10 29.45 11.76 30.21
N SER A 11 29.58 12.15 28.94
CA SER A 11 28.83 11.52 27.86
C SER A 11 29.00 10.01 27.95
N PRO A 12 27.92 9.22 27.90
CA PRO A 12 28.02 7.78 27.98
C PRO A 12 28.95 7.29 26.87
N PRO A 13 29.78 6.26 27.11
CA PRO A 13 30.59 5.67 26.05
C PRO A 13 29.65 5.30 24.91
N LEU A 14 30.02 5.67 23.68
CA LEU A 14 29.37 5.14 22.49
C LEU A 14 29.47 3.63 22.60
N LEU A 15 28.34 2.98 22.92
CA LEU A 15 28.24 1.54 22.78
C LEU A 15 28.67 1.26 21.34
N PRO A 16 29.60 0.32 21.09
CA PRO A 16 29.81 -0.15 19.73
C PRO A 16 28.44 -0.62 19.27
N THR A 17 27.81 0.13 18.37
CA THR A 17 26.63 -0.35 17.67
C THR A 17 27.13 -1.62 17.02
N ALA A 18 26.70 -2.78 17.52
CA ALA A 18 26.95 -4.03 16.84
C ALA A 18 26.46 -3.79 15.42
N ALA A 19 27.40 -3.67 14.47
CA ALA A 19 27.07 -3.56 13.09
C ALA A 19 26.32 -4.86 12.78
N ALA A 20 25.00 -4.79 12.71
CA ALA A 20 24.19 -5.94 12.35
C ALA A 20 24.80 -6.48 11.06
N MET A 21 25.33 -7.70 11.10
CA MET A 21 25.97 -8.32 9.93
C MET A 21 25.03 -8.18 8.76
N LYS A 22 25.39 -7.31 7.81
CA LYS A 22 24.54 -7.02 6.65
C LYS A 22 24.55 -8.28 5.81
N LYS A 23 23.41 -8.96 5.82
CA LYS A 23 23.19 -10.17 5.02
C LYS A 23 23.49 -9.83 3.56
N THR A 24 24.50 -10.50 3.01
CA THR A 24 24.80 -10.45 1.58
C THR A 24 23.59 -10.98 0.83
N ILE A 25 23.17 -10.27 -0.21
CA ILE A 25 22.11 -10.67 -1.11
C ILE A 25 22.72 -11.66 -2.10
N GLU A 26 22.22 -12.89 -2.09
CA GLU A 26 22.65 -13.94 -3.00
C GLU A 26 22.28 -13.59 -4.46
N GLY A 27 23.16 -13.93 -5.41
CA GLY A 27 22.94 -13.69 -6.84
C GLY A 27 23.17 -12.24 -7.31
N VAL A 28 23.80 -11.39 -6.48
CA VAL A 28 24.02 -9.96 -6.76
C VAL A 28 25.51 -9.60 -6.66
N THR A 29 25.98 -8.64 -7.48
CA THR A 29 27.39 -8.22 -7.52
C THR A 29 27.87 -7.65 -6.17
N GLU A 30 29.17 -7.68 -5.90
CA GLU A 30 29.76 -7.09 -4.69
C GLU A 30 29.48 -5.59 -4.58
N GLU A 31 29.51 -4.87 -5.70
CA GLU A 31 29.16 -3.46 -5.76
C GLU A 31 27.71 -3.20 -5.34
N LEU A 32 26.76 -3.96 -5.87
CA LEU A 32 25.35 -3.84 -5.51
C LEU A 32 25.10 -4.22 -4.04
N ASN A 33 25.80 -5.25 -3.55
CA ASN A 33 25.81 -5.61 -2.13
C ASN A 33 26.36 -4.47 -1.26
N SER A 34 27.45 -3.82 -1.66
CA SER A 34 28.00 -2.64 -1.00
C SER A 34 27.01 -1.47 -1.00
N ILE A 35 26.30 -1.22 -2.11
CA ILE A 35 25.28 -0.18 -2.17
C ILE A 35 24.12 -0.50 -1.23
N ALA A 36 23.55 -1.72 -1.28
CA ALA A 36 22.51 -2.17 -0.35
C ALA A 36 22.97 -2.13 1.12
N SER A 37 24.28 -2.16 1.35
CA SER A 37 24.92 -2.09 2.65
C SER A 37 24.93 -0.68 3.27
N GLN A 38 24.37 0.35 2.62
CA GLN A 38 24.28 1.69 3.21
C GLN A 38 23.24 1.79 4.37
N ASN A 39 23.39 2.81 5.23
CA ASN A 39 22.41 3.11 6.27
C ASN A 39 21.15 3.72 5.64
N LEU A 40 20.02 3.01 5.73
CA LEU A 40 18.75 3.38 5.10
C LEU A 40 17.93 4.39 5.92
N ASP A 41 18.40 4.84 7.08
CA ASP A 41 17.75 5.92 7.85
C ASP A 41 17.78 7.25 7.09
N TYR A 42 18.79 7.43 6.22
CA TYR A 42 18.95 8.62 5.40
C TYR A 42 18.22 8.51 4.05
N ALA A 43 17.43 9.54 3.71
CA ALA A 43 16.67 9.57 2.47
C ALA A 43 17.54 9.46 1.20
N ALA A 44 18.72 10.09 1.20
CA ALA A 44 19.67 10.02 0.09
C ALA A 44 20.19 8.59 -0.13
N ALA A 45 20.54 7.88 0.95
CA ALA A 45 20.95 6.48 0.88
C ALA A 45 19.82 5.59 0.35
N ARG A 46 18.58 5.76 0.84
CA ARG A 46 17.41 5.04 0.30
C ARG A 46 17.20 5.26 -1.19
N ARG A 47 17.39 6.50 -1.66
CA ARG A 47 17.28 6.84 -3.09
C ARG A 47 18.37 6.15 -3.90
N ARG A 48 19.63 6.21 -3.45
CA ARG A 48 20.78 5.57 -4.12
C ARG A 48 20.62 4.06 -4.21
N VAL A 49 20.24 3.40 -3.10
CA VAL A 49 19.96 1.96 -3.10
C VAL A 49 18.84 1.63 -4.07
N ARG A 50 17.74 2.39 -4.06
CA ARG A 50 16.64 2.17 -5.01
C ARG A 50 17.10 2.28 -6.46
N SER A 51 17.84 3.34 -6.80
CA SER A 51 18.34 3.56 -8.16
C SER A 51 19.20 2.40 -8.65
N ALA A 52 20.06 1.86 -7.79
CA ALA A 52 20.93 0.73 -8.14
C ALA A 52 20.14 -0.57 -8.42
N PHE A 53 18.98 -0.75 -7.78
CA PHE A 53 18.14 -1.94 -7.94
C PHE A 53 16.99 -1.77 -8.94
N ILE A 54 16.91 -0.64 -9.67
CA ILE A 54 15.88 -0.42 -10.70
C ILE A 54 15.86 -1.55 -11.75
N PRO A 55 17.00 -1.99 -12.33
CA PRO A 55 16.97 -3.02 -13.37
C PRO A 55 16.40 -4.35 -12.86
N VAL A 56 16.70 -4.72 -11.61
CA VAL A 56 16.19 -5.93 -10.96
C VAL A 56 14.69 -5.80 -10.71
N HIS A 57 14.24 -4.65 -10.18
CA HIS A 57 12.82 -4.38 -9.94
C HIS A 57 12.01 -4.41 -11.23
N GLN A 58 12.54 -3.89 -12.35
CA GLN A 58 11.85 -3.89 -13.64
C GLN A 58 11.64 -5.28 -14.23
N GLN A 59 12.44 -6.28 -13.83
CA GLN A 59 12.30 -7.67 -14.27
C GLN A 59 11.23 -8.45 -13.48
N LEU A 60 10.68 -7.90 -12.38
CA LEU A 60 9.64 -8.56 -11.61
C LEU A 60 8.32 -8.55 -12.42
N ASP A 61 7.99 -9.69 -13.02
CA ASP A 61 6.77 -9.90 -13.78
C ASP A 61 5.58 -10.23 -12.86
N HIS A 62 5.18 -9.25 -12.06
CA HIS A 62 4.04 -9.36 -11.15
C HIS A 62 3.20 -8.08 -11.20
N PHE A 63 1.87 -8.20 -11.10
CA PHE A 63 0.94 -7.08 -11.27
C PHE A 63 1.25 -5.89 -10.33
N LEU A 64 1.67 -6.16 -9.09
CA LEU A 64 2.10 -5.14 -8.12
C LEU A 64 3.30 -4.29 -8.55
N PHE A 65 4.11 -4.75 -9.52
CA PHE A 65 5.32 -4.08 -10.01
C PHE A 65 5.20 -3.60 -11.47
N LYS A 66 4.05 -3.85 -12.10
CA LYS A 66 3.71 -3.32 -13.42
C LYS A 66 3.11 -1.92 -13.28
N LYS A 67 3.51 -1.02 -14.17
CA LYS A 67 2.81 0.26 -14.33
C LYS A 67 1.57 -0.03 -15.16
N PHE A 68 0.39 0.12 -14.58
CA PHE A 68 -0.85 0.02 -15.33
C PHE A 68 -1.01 1.28 -16.19
N GLU A 69 -1.26 1.09 -17.48
CA GLU A 69 -1.84 2.13 -18.32
C GLU A 69 -3.30 2.30 -17.90
N LEU A 70 -3.52 3.13 -16.88
CA LEU A 70 -4.86 3.59 -16.53
C LEU A 70 -5.36 4.48 -17.67
N TYR A 71 -6.57 4.26 -18.15
CA TYR A 71 -7.17 5.01 -19.27
C TYR A 71 -8.08 6.13 -18.75
N SER A 72 -8.08 7.25 -19.49
CA SER A 72 -8.98 8.43 -19.47
C SER A 72 -9.21 9.19 -18.15
N SER A 73 -9.47 8.53 -17.02
CA SER A 73 -9.66 9.18 -15.70
C SER A 73 -8.36 9.73 -15.09
N VAL A 74 -7.24 9.47 -15.76
CA VAL A 74 -5.88 9.87 -15.39
C VAL A 74 -5.62 11.37 -15.55
N PHE A 75 -6.50 12.11 -16.25
CA PHE A 75 -6.28 13.53 -16.44
C PHE A 75 -6.18 14.26 -15.09
N THR A 76 -7.01 13.94 -14.11
CA THR A 76 -7.01 14.61 -12.79
C THR A 76 -5.83 14.19 -11.91
N ILE A 77 -5.40 12.91 -11.96
CA ILE A 77 -4.27 12.41 -11.15
C ILE A 77 -2.94 13.02 -11.65
N LEU A 78 -2.79 13.25 -12.95
CA LEU A 78 -1.60 13.90 -13.53
C LEU A 78 -1.40 15.34 -13.04
N TYR A 79 -2.46 16.03 -12.62
CA TYR A 79 -2.36 17.37 -12.02
C TYR A 79 -2.16 17.35 -10.50
N ASN A 80 -2.23 16.18 -9.87
CA ASN A 80 -1.97 16.06 -8.45
C ASN A 80 -0.45 16.08 -8.19
N VAL A 81 0.10 17.27 -7.98
CA VAL A 81 1.55 17.49 -7.74
C VAL A 81 2.06 16.77 -6.48
N ILE A 82 1.18 16.35 -5.57
CA ILE A 82 1.56 15.57 -4.39
C ILE A 82 1.35 14.06 -4.56
N ALA A 83 0.82 13.60 -5.70
CA ALA A 83 0.67 12.19 -5.99
C ALA A 83 2.04 11.52 -6.21
N TYR A 84 2.15 10.27 -5.76
CA TYR A 84 3.30 9.43 -6.04
C TYR A 84 3.08 8.70 -7.37
N ASP A 85 3.91 9.00 -8.38
CA ASP A 85 3.78 8.51 -9.77
C ASP A 85 4.86 7.48 -10.18
N ASP A 86 5.78 7.20 -9.26
CA ASP A 86 6.79 6.14 -9.34
C ASP A 86 6.16 4.74 -9.20
N ARG A 87 6.92 3.69 -9.57
CA ARG A 87 6.49 2.30 -9.33
C ARG A 87 6.33 2.01 -7.84
N THR A 88 5.41 1.08 -7.52
CA THR A 88 5.21 0.56 -6.16
C THR A 88 6.54 0.13 -5.55
N ARG A 89 6.81 0.55 -4.32
CA ARG A 89 8.06 0.16 -3.64
C ARG A 89 8.01 -1.31 -3.27
N LEU A 90 9.12 -2.03 -3.48
CA LEU A 90 9.21 -3.46 -3.19
C LEU A 90 8.75 -3.83 -1.77
N ARG A 91 9.22 -3.06 -0.76
CA ARG A 91 8.80 -3.30 0.62
C ARG A 91 7.29 -3.10 0.80
N THR A 92 6.71 -2.08 0.20
CA THR A 92 5.26 -1.82 0.24
C THR A 92 4.49 -2.98 -0.38
N ALA A 93 4.89 -3.47 -1.55
CA ALA A 93 4.24 -4.62 -2.19
C ALA A 93 4.32 -5.89 -1.32
N VAL A 94 5.46 -6.15 -0.69
CA VAL A 94 5.62 -7.29 0.25
C VAL A 94 4.71 -7.14 1.45
N GLU A 95 4.61 -5.95 2.05
CA GLU A 95 3.71 -5.72 3.18
C GLU A 95 2.24 -5.83 2.78
N LEU A 96 1.85 -5.32 1.60
CA LEU A 96 0.50 -5.51 1.07
C LEU A 96 0.17 -6.99 0.91
N LEU A 97 1.07 -7.77 0.31
CA LEU A 97 0.90 -9.22 0.16
C LEU A 97 0.76 -9.93 1.52
N ASN A 98 1.60 -9.58 2.49
CA ASN A 98 1.55 -10.17 3.82
C ASN A 98 0.25 -9.80 4.57
N ALA A 99 -0.18 -8.54 4.45
CA ALA A 99 -1.41 -8.06 5.03
C ALA A 99 -2.62 -8.76 4.42
N THR A 100 -2.70 -8.86 3.09
CA THR A 100 -3.78 -9.56 2.38
C THR A 100 -3.85 -11.02 2.79
N LYS A 101 -2.72 -11.75 2.80
CA LYS A 101 -2.67 -13.15 3.27
C LYS A 101 -3.13 -13.33 4.72
N LYS A 102 -2.87 -12.34 5.57
CA LYS A 102 -3.31 -12.37 6.97
C LYS A 102 -4.82 -12.14 7.08
N ILE A 103 -5.35 -11.20 6.30
CA ILE A 103 -6.79 -10.86 6.26
C ILE A 103 -7.60 -12.01 5.67
N GLU A 104 -7.15 -12.60 4.56
CA GLU A 104 -7.80 -13.73 3.89
C GLU A 104 -8.06 -14.92 4.83
N LYS A 105 -7.17 -15.15 5.82
CA LYS A 105 -7.32 -16.21 6.83
C LYS A 105 -8.33 -15.90 7.93
N GLN A 106 -8.94 -14.73 7.91
CA GLN A 106 -9.80 -14.22 8.98
C GLN A 106 -11.09 -13.59 8.44
N VAL A 107 -11.36 -13.68 7.14
CA VAL A 107 -12.54 -13.05 6.51
C VAL A 107 -13.84 -13.57 7.12
N GLU A 108 -13.86 -14.84 7.54
CA GLU A 108 -15.01 -15.46 8.21
C GLU A 108 -15.34 -14.79 9.54
N LYS A 109 -14.40 -14.08 10.17
CA LYS A 109 -14.63 -13.36 11.43
C LYS A 109 -15.39 -12.03 11.22
N VAL A 110 -15.54 -11.57 9.98
CA VAL A 110 -16.30 -10.35 9.68
C VAL A 110 -17.79 -10.64 9.86
N SER A 111 -18.35 -10.17 10.98
CA SER A 111 -19.75 -10.43 11.38
C SER A 111 -20.64 -9.19 11.45
N SER A 112 -20.06 -7.99 11.36
CA SER A 112 -20.81 -6.72 11.36
C SER A 112 -21.58 -6.52 10.06
N PRO A 113 -22.68 -5.74 10.05
CA PRO A 113 -23.31 -5.30 8.81
C PRO A 113 -22.29 -4.73 7.82
N LEU A 114 -22.35 -5.16 6.56
CA LEU A 114 -21.30 -4.91 5.57
C LEU A 114 -21.87 -4.49 4.21
N LEU A 115 -21.46 -3.32 3.74
CA LEU A 115 -21.65 -2.90 2.34
C LEU A 115 -20.33 -3.05 1.58
N ILE A 116 -20.34 -3.78 0.48
CA ILE A 116 -19.21 -3.98 -0.43
C ILE A 116 -19.55 -3.36 -1.78
N LEU A 117 -18.74 -2.41 -2.22
CA LEU A 117 -18.90 -1.69 -3.48
C LEU A 117 -17.62 -1.87 -4.30
N HIS A 118 -17.73 -2.25 -5.57
CA HIS A 118 -16.57 -2.48 -6.43
C HIS A 118 -16.91 -2.21 -7.91
N GLY A 119 -15.97 -1.69 -8.69
CA GLY A 119 -16.10 -1.61 -10.15
C GLY A 119 -15.87 -2.97 -10.82
N ALA A 120 -16.76 -3.40 -11.72
CA ALA A 120 -16.67 -4.71 -12.35
C ALA A 120 -15.48 -4.86 -13.33
N ALA A 121 -14.93 -3.74 -13.80
CA ALA A 121 -13.79 -3.67 -14.71
C ALA A 121 -12.47 -3.28 -14.00
N ASP A 122 -12.42 -3.34 -12.67
CA ASP A 122 -11.21 -3.02 -11.90
C ASP A 122 -10.03 -3.95 -12.27
N LYS A 123 -8.92 -3.33 -12.68
CA LYS A 123 -7.65 -4.00 -13.05
C LYS A 123 -6.59 -3.91 -11.96
N VAL A 124 -6.81 -3.07 -10.95
CA VAL A 124 -5.93 -2.86 -9.80
C VAL A 124 -6.27 -3.85 -8.70
N THR A 125 -7.55 -4.00 -8.38
CA THR A 125 -8.06 -5.01 -7.44
C THR A 125 -9.08 -5.88 -8.14
N ASP A 126 -8.89 -7.20 -8.14
CA ASP A 126 -9.81 -8.11 -8.82
C ASP A 126 -11.18 -8.14 -8.08
N PRO A 127 -12.31 -7.89 -8.78
CA PRO A 127 -13.65 -7.99 -8.19
C PRO A 127 -13.96 -9.36 -7.56
N ALA A 128 -13.29 -10.43 -7.98
CA ALA A 128 -13.38 -11.76 -7.37
C ALA A 128 -13.03 -11.72 -5.87
N VAL A 129 -12.15 -10.82 -5.43
CA VAL A 129 -11.79 -10.68 -4.01
C VAL A 129 -12.97 -10.12 -3.20
N SER A 130 -13.75 -9.20 -3.76
CA SER A 130 -14.97 -8.71 -3.13
C SER A 130 -16.08 -9.77 -3.09
N ARG A 131 -16.18 -10.62 -4.12
CA ARG A 131 -17.07 -11.79 -4.10
C ARG A 131 -16.67 -12.78 -3.01
N PHE A 132 -15.38 -13.09 -2.92
CA PHE A 132 -14.83 -13.95 -1.86
C PHE A 132 -15.13 -13.40 -0.46
N LEU A 133 -14.93 -12.10 -0.22
CA LEU A 133 -15.30 -11.47 1.05
C LEU A 133 -16.80 -11.59 1.32
N TYR A 134 -17.65 -11.31 0.32
CA TYR A 134 -19.10 -11.43 0.45
C TYR A 134 -19.52 -12.85 0.81
N GLU A 135 -18.95 -13.87 0.17
CA GLU A 135 -19.31 -15.27 0.41
C GLU A 135 -18.86 -15.73 1.80
N GLN A 136 -17.60 -15.45 2.15
CA GLN A 136 -16.97 -16.02 3.33
C GLN A 136 -17.27 -15.28 4.63
N ALA A 137 -17.60 -13.99 4.60
CA ALA A 137 -17.90 -13.23 5.81
C ALA A 137 -19.10 -13.83 6.57
N SER A 138 -18.99 -13.98 7.90
CA SER A 138 -20.10 -14.47 8.75
C SER A 138 -21.23 -13.46 8.96
N SER A 139 -21.11 -12.25 8.41
CA SER A 139 -22.16 -11.23 8.49
C SER A 139 -23.46 -11.74 7.89
N LYS A 140 -24.54 -11.60 8.66
CA LYS A 140 -25.91 -11.93 8.21
C LYS A 140 -26.52 -10.82 7.37
N ASP A 141 -26.01 -9.60 7.54
CA ASP A 141 -26.48 -8.41 6.87
C ASP A 141 -25.35 -7.87 5.99
N LYS A 142 -25.26 -8.41 4.78
CA LYS A 142 -24.20 -8.06 3.84
C LYS A 142 -24.79 -7.79 2.46
N THR A 143 -24.25 -6.78 1.79
CA THR A 143 -24.67 -6.36 0.46
C THR A 143 -23.43 -6.19 -0.40
N LEU A 144 -23.42 -6.79 -1.60
CA LEU A 144 -22.39 -6.58 -2.60
C LEU A 144 -23.02 -5.92 -3.82
N LYS A 145 -22.46 -4.79 -4.27
CA LYS A 145 -22.80 -4.15 -5.53
C LYS A 145 -21.56 -4.03 -6.41
N LEU A 146 -21.70 -4.51 -7.65
CA LEU A 146 -20.70 -4.36 -8.69
C LEU A 146 -21.21 -3.38 -9.73
N TYR A 147 -20.42 -2.35 -10.01
CA TYR A 147 -20.76 -1.34 -10.99
C TYR A 147 -20.16 -1.73 -12.34
N GLU A 148 -21.01 -2.11 -13.29
CA GLU A 148 -20.59 -2.49 -14.65
C GLU A 148 -19.77 -1.37 -15.29
N GLU A 149 -18.70 -1.77 -15.98
CA GLU A 149 -17.68 -0.88 -16.57
C GLU A 149 -16.96 0.05 -15.58
N GLY A 150 -17.24 -0.04 -14.28
CA GLY A 150 -16.55 0.75 -13.25
C GLY A 150 -15.15 0.20 -12.99
N TYR A 151 -14.18 1.10 -12.78
CA TYR A 151 -12.79 0.75 -12.44
C TYR A 151 -12.54 0.83 -10.93
N HIS A 152 -11.27 1.00 -10.53
CA HIS A 152 -10.84 0.99 -9.14
C HIS A 152 -11.43 2.12 -8.29
N CYS A 153 -11.44 3.34 -8.82
CA CYS A 153 -11.80 4.53 -8.06
C CYS A 153 -13.29 4.89 -8.30
N ILE A 154 -14.22 4.03 -7.89
CA ILE A 154 -15.66 4.24 -8.13
C ILE A 154 -16.26 5.51 -7.49
N LEU A 155 -15.54 6.14 -6.56
CA LEU A 155 -15.91 7.40 -5.91
C LEU A 155 -15.19 8.62 -6.51
N GLU A 156 -14.17 8.41 -7.34
CA GLU A 156 -13.34 9.48 -7.89
C GLU A 156 -12.77 9.08 -9.25
N GLY A 157 -13.06 9.85 -10.30
CA GLY A 157 -12.54 9.57 -11.65
C GLY A 157 -13.45 8.69 -12.51
N GLU A 158 -14.62 8.32 -12.01
CA GLU A 158 -15.75 7.86 -12.83
C GLU A 158 -16.61 9.04 -13.30
N PRO A 159 -17.47 8.87 -14.31
CA PRO A 159 -18.49 9.88 -14.66
C PRO A 159 -19.35 10.30 -13.45
N ASP A 160 -19.73 11.59 -13.40
CA ASP A 160 -20.46 12.17 -12.26
C ASP A 160 -21.74 11.41 -11.92
N ASP A 161 -22.48 10.93 -12.92
CA ASP A 161 -23.70 10.13 -12.74
C ASP A 161 -23.42 8.81 -12.01
N ARG A 162 -22.30 8.14 -12.32
CA ARG A 162 -21.87 6.94 -11.61
C ARG A 162 -21.45 7.27 -10.18
N ILE A 163 -20.65 8.31 -9.97
CA ILE A 163 -20.23 8.74 -8.62
C ILE A 163 -21.46 9.06 -7.76
N LEU A 164 -22.40 9.85 -8.28
CA LEU A 164 -23.64 10.18 -7.59
C LEU A 164 -24.49 8.95 -7.28
N THR A 165 -24.55 7.98 -8.20
CA THR A 165 -25.22 6.70 -7.97
C THR A 165 -24.58 5.93 -6.81
N VAL A 166 -23.25 5.81 -6.80
CA VAL A 166 -22.51 5.11 -5.73
C VAL A 166 -22.72 5.80 -4.38
N LEU A 167 -22.69 7.14 -4.34
CA LEU A 167 -22.95 7.91 -3.12
C LEU A 167 -24.38 7.72 -2.61
N ASN A 168 -25.38 7.77 -3.50
CA ASN A 168 -26.77 7.53 -3.14
C ASN A 168 -27.00 6.12 -2.60
N ASP A 169 -26.29 5.13 -3.15
CA ASP A 169 -26.32 3.74 -2.67
C ASP A 169 -25.74 3.60 -1.26
N ILE A 170 -24.65 4.32 -0.95
CA ILE A 170 -24.08 4.38 0.40
C ILE A 170 -25.09 5.00 1.38
N ILE A 171 -25.64 6.17 1.04
CA ILE A 171 -26.59 6.90 1.88
C ILE A 171 -27.82 6.05 2.15
N SER A 172 -28.43 5.49 1.10
CA SER A 172 -29.63 4.65 1.22
C SER A 172 -29.38 3.41 2.08
N TRP A 173 -28.19 2.80 1.98
CA TRP A 173 -27.84 1.64 2.79
C TRP A 173 -27.67 1.98 4.27
N LEU A 174 -27.10 3.15 4.57
CA LEU A 174 -26.96 3.68 5.93
C LEU A 174 -28.34 4.05 6.51
N ASP A 175 -29.16 4.80 5.79
CA ASP A 175 -30.49 5.23 6.24
C ASP A 175 -31.41 4.05 6.58
N ALA A 176 -31.27 2.93 5.86
CA ALA A 176 -32.02 1.70 6.15
C ALA A 176 -31.60 1.00 7.46
N ARG A 177 -30.53 1.44 8.13
CA ARG A 177 -29.95 0.87 9.35
C ARG A 177 -29.77 1.89 10.48
N CYS A 178 -30.17 3.14 10.24
CA CYS A 178 -30.23 4.21 11.23
C CYS A 178 -31.56 4.20 11.99
#